data_AF-A0A848M0V1-F1
#
_entry.id   AF-A0A848M0V1-F1
#
_cell.length_a   1.000
_cell.length_b   1.000
_cell.length_c   1.000
_cell.angle_alpha   90.00
_cell.angle_beta   90.00
_cell.angle_gamma   90.00
#
_symmetry.space_group_name_H-M   'P 1'
#
loop_
_entity.id
_entity.type
_entity.pdbx_description
1 polymer ?
#
loop_
_entity_poly.entity_id
_entity_poly.type
_entity_poly.pdbx_seq_one_letter_code
_entity_poly.pdbx_strand_id
1 'polypeptide(L)'
;MESFNGSLASYRLQMVMPPLFSAPGVEGTLRVERGAVRRCFHVKDGYLVGESSNDPREHLAQVLVNLRILDAPRAAAAFEAAEGAGIPYGTFLVQRCFVELPRLTEALEHKAREALFDCYAWESGEVEFIPEPAPFRRAVGLKLPLATLHRDAVSRLREWAVFRDIFPRMDITFRVFREFAVETYSEEEDVLLDLAAGGATLGEMLASAREAPLFAARWVLHLYRRGALAPRQPKGPQLGESAELAELLNLVKRCLETGKYDHAVALAAQVLERGPVPEAHALYREAEVRLTLALSDELFALDGRLVFEPIPRPTPPDLTADDLYLYSKLRGSRSIRQALRTAAMGELAASRSVHRLMASGLIRVAPLPGNEATAPRRTSTDPYGIPLVRAGS
;
A
#
# COMPACT_ATOMS: atom_id res chain seq x y z
N MET A 1 2.81 -5.01 -30.46
CA MET A 1 3.84 -5.71 -29.67
C MET A 1 3.26 -7.04 -29.24
N GLU A 2 4.02 -8.13 -29.36
CA GLU A 2 3.59 -9.46 -28.87
C GLU A 2 3.64 -9.53 -27.34
N SER A 3 3.07 -10.58 -26.75
CA SER A 3 3.21 -10.81 -25.32
C SER A 3 4.67 -11.00 -24.93
N PHE A 4 5.00 -10.54 -23.73
CA PHE A 4 6.37 -10.59 -23.21
C PHE A 4 6.31 -10.95 -21.72
N ASN A 5 7.24 -11.78 -21.26
CA ASN A 5 7.44 -12.07 -19.85
C ASN A 5 8.94 -12.19 -19.60
N GLY A 6 9.43 -11.56 -18.53
CA GLY A 6 10.81 -11.71 -18.11
C GLY A 6 11.05 -11.17 -16.70
N SER A 7 12.23 -11.49 -16.17
CA SER A 7 12.65 -10.96 -14.88
C SER A 7 13.16 -9.53 -15.02
N LEU A 8 12.78 -8.66 -14.06
CA LEU A 8 13.31 -7.30 -13.94
C LEU A 8 14.83 -7.27 -13.77
N ALA A 9 15.47 -8.34 -13.31
CA ALA A 9 16.93 -8.43 -13.25
C ALA A 9 17.57 -8.29 -14.65
N SER A 10 16.92 -8.83 -15.68
CA SER A 10 17.40 -8.80 -17.07
C SER A 10 16.70 -7.75 -17.92
N TYR A 11 15.42 -7.47 -17.63
CA TYR A 11 14.55 -6.59 -18.41
C TYR A 11 13.99 -5.48 -17.53
N ARG A 12 14.86 -4.57 -17.11
CA ARG A 12 14.47 -3.37 -16.34
C ARG A 12 13.46 -2.53 -17.11
N LEU A 13 12.60 -1.79 -16.41
CA LEU A 13 11.58 -0.95 -17.06
C LEU A 13 12.16 0.08 -18.05
N GLN A 14 13.38 0.55 -17.82
CA GLN A 14 14.09 1.42 -18.77
C GLN A 14 14.26 0.79 -20.17
N MET A 15 14.31 -0.54 -20.26
CA MET A 15 14.40 -1.30 -21.51
C MET A 15 13.02 -1.70 -22.05
N VAL A 16 12.08 -2.06 -21.16
CA VAL A 16 10.75 -2.57 -21.55
C VAL A 16 9.80 -1.45 -21.99
N MET A 17 9.97 -0.24 -21.46
CA MET A 17 9.04 0.88 -21.72
C MET A 17 9.17 1.49 -23.13
N PRO A 18 10.36 1.71 -23.73
CA PRO A 18 10.48 2.34 -25.04
C PRO A 18 9.68 1.69 -26.19
N PRO A 19 9.63 0.35 -26.32
CA PRO A 19 8.77 -0.30 -27.31
C PRO A 19 7.28 0.04 -27.17
N LEU A 20 6.79 0.31 -25.95
CA LEU A 20 5.37 0.59 -25.69
C LEU A 20 4.88 1.93 -26.26
N PHE A 21 5.80 2.85 -26.55
CA PHE A 21 5.46 4.18 -27.07
C PHE A 21 6.15 4.54 -28.38
N SER A 22 7.13 3.76 -28.82
CA SER A 22 7.81 3.97 -30.09
C SER A 22 7.13 3.22 -31.24
N ALA A 23 6.45 2.11 -30.95
CA ALA A 23 5.69 1.36 -31.94
C ALA A 23 4.24 1.89 -32.03
N PRO A 24 3.69 2.09 -33.25
CA PRO A 24 2.31 2.53 -33.42
C PRO A 24 1.33 1.42 -33.00
N GLY A 25 0.18 1.82 -32.44
CA GLY A 25 -0.93 0.91 -32.15
C GLY A 25 -0.69 -0.09 -31.01
N VAL A 26 0.29 0.16 -30.14
CA VAL A 26 0.49 -0.67 -28.94
C VAL A 26 -0.64 -0.41 -27.96
N GLU A 27 -1.42 -1.44 -27.67
CA GLU A 27 -2.45 -1.48 -26.63
C GLU A 27 -2.25 -2.74 -25.80
N GLY A 28 -2.30 -2.61 -24.47
CA GLY A 28 -2.08 -3.74 -23.57
C GLY A 28 -1.89 -3.36 -22.12
N THR A 29 -1.57 -4.35 -21.31
CA THR A 29 -1.30 -4.21 -19.87
C THR A 29 0.14 -4.63 -19.59
N LEU A 30 0.92 -3.72 -19.02
CA LEU A 30 2.23 -4.00 -18.45
C LEU A 30 2.06 -4.32 -16.96
N ARG A 31 2.21 -5.58 -16.59
CA ARG A 31 2.20 -6.06 -15.21
C ARG A 31 3.63 -6.09 -14.68
N VAL A 32 3.82 -5.56 -13.47
CA VAL A 32 5.11 -5.52 -12.77
C VAL A 32 4.90 -6.03 -11.35
N GLU A 33 5.74 -6.96 -10.90
CA GLU A 33 5.58 -7.64 -9.61
C GLU A 33 6.92 -7.75 -8.86
N ARG A 34 6.93 -7.36 -7.58
CA ARG A 34 8.07 -7.54 -6.67
C ARG A 34 7.57 -7.85 -5.26
N GLY A 35 7.82 -9.08 -4.80
CA GLY A 35 7.31 -9.56 -3.52
C GLY A 35 5.78 -9.45 -3.48
N ALA A 36 5.27 -8.73 -2.49
CA ALA A 36 3.83 -8.51 -2.28
C ALA A 36 3.17 -7.64 -3.33
N VAL A 37 3.96 -6.77 -3.96
CA VAL A 37 3.43 -5.64 -4.71
C VAL A 37 3.32 -6.04 -6.17
N ARG A 38 2.09 -6.00 -6.68
CA ARG A 38 1.75 -6.19 -8.08
C ARG A 38 1.05 -4.94 -8.58
N ARG A 39 1.59 -4.37 -9.65
CA ARG A 39 1.02 -3.21 -10.35
C ARG A 39 0.74 -3.57 -11.81
N CYS A 40 -0.33 -3.00 -12.34
CA CYS A 40 -0.73 -3.15 -13.73
C CYS A 40 -0.86 -1.75 -14.35
N PHE A 41 -0.13 -1.49 -15.43
CA PHE A 41 -0.16 -0.24 -16.18
C PHE A 41 -0.80 -0.50 -17.54
N HIS A 42 -1.93 0.14 -17.80
CA HIS A 42 -2.66 -0.03 -19.04
C HIS A 42 -2.21 1.03 -20.04
N VAL A 43 -1.71 0.58 -21.18
CA VAL A 43 -1.13 1.43 -22.20
C VAL A 43 -1.98 1.37 -23.46
N LYS A 44 -2.07 2.52 -24.14
CA LYS A 44 -2.72 2.64 -25.43
C LYS A 44 -2.10 3.76 -26.24
N ASP A 45 -1.65 3.46 -27.44
CA ASP A 45 -1.16 4.43 -28.43
C ASP A 45 -0.07 5.35 -27.87
N GLY A 46 0.84 4.80 -27.05
CA GLY A 46 1.93 5.56 -26.42
C GLY A 46 1.53 6.36 -25.18
N TYR A 47 0.32 6.18 -24.65
CA TYR A 47 -0.16 6.80 -23.42
C TYR A 47 -0.41 5.76 -22.33
N LEU A 48 -0.14 6.13 -21.09
CA LEU A 48 -0.68 5.46 -19.91
C LEU A 48 -2.12 5.93 -19.72
N VAL A 49 -3.06 5.00 -19.80
CA VAL A 49 -4.51 5.27 -19.75
C VAL A 49 -5.17 4.78 -18.46
N GLY A 50 -4.48 3.94 -17.69
CA GLY A 50 -4.92 3.50 -16.37
C GLY A 50 -3.82 2.77 -15.63
N GLU A 51 -3.97 2.67 -14.32
CA GLU A 51 -3.09 1.90 -13.44
C GLU A 51 -3.89 1.29 -12.30
N SER A 52 -3.47 0.11 -11.83
CA SER A 52 -4.01 -0.54 -10.65
C SER A 52 -2.90 -1.24 -9.87
N SER A 53 -3.11 -1.36 -8.56
CA SER A 53 -2.19 -1.98 -7.62
C SER A 53 -2.96 -2.84 -6.64
N ASN A 54 -2.32 -3.88 -6.11
CA ASN A 54 -2.85 -4.68 -5.02
C ASN A 54 -2.46 -4.15 -3.63
N ASP A 55 -1.65 -3.09 -3.54
CA ASP A 55 -1.32 -2.46 -2.26
C ASP A 55 -2.46 -1.50 -1.84
N PRO A 56 -3.13 -1.74 -0.69
CA PRO A 56 -4.16 -0.86 -0.14
C PRO A 56 -3.75 0.61 -0.04
N ARG A 57 -2.46 0.89 0.20
CA ARG A 57 -1.93 2.25 0.33
C ARG A 57 -1.98 3.01 -0.99
N GLU A 58 -1.99 2.29 -2.10
CA GLU A 58 -2.00 2.83 -3.46
C GLU A 58 -3.41 2.92 -4.05
N HIS A 59 -4.44 2.42 -3.35
CA HIS A 59 -5.81 2.52 -3.83
C HIS A 59 -6.27 3.98 -3.91
N LEU A 60 -7.09 4.30 -4.93
CA LEU A 60 -7.54 5.68 -5.18
C LEU A 60 -8.23 6.32 -3.96
N ALA A 61 -9.05 5.55 -3.22
CA ALA A 61 -9.69 6.03 -2.00
C ALA A 61 -8.65 6.48 -0.96
N GLN A 62 -7.62 5.67 -0.74
CA GLN A 62 -6.55 6.00 0.20
C GLN A 62 -5.66 7.16 -0.30
N VAL A 63 -5.38 7.24 -1.60
CA VAL A 63 -4.66 8.37 -2.20
C VAL A 63 -5.41 9.69 -1.97
N LEU A 64 -6.73 9.72 -2.18
CA LEU A 64 -7.55 10.91 -1.94
C LEU A 64 -7.56 11.32 -0.46
N VAL A 65 -7.49 10.35 0.46
CA VAL A 65 -7.34 10.61 1.90
C VAL A 65 -5.98 11.21 2.22
N ASN A 66 -4.90 10.63 1.70
CA ASN A 66 -3.53 11.11 1.93
C ASN A 66 -3.33 12.55 1.40
N LEU A 67 -3.95 12.86 0.26
CA LEU A 67 -3.98 14.19 -0.36
C LEU A 67 -4.98 15.15 0.31
N ARG A 68 -5.68 14.72 1.37
CA ARG A 68 -6.69 15.49 2.11
C ARG A 68 -7.85 16.00 1.23
N ILE A 69 -8.14 15.31 0.13
CA ILE A 69 -9.26 15.61 -0.77
C ILE A 69 -10.55 15.04 -0.18
N LEU A 70 -10.49 13.86 0.45
CA LEU A 70 -11.58 13.24 1.20
C LEU A 70 -11.08 12.82 2.58
N ASP A 71 -11.99 12.70 3.55
CA ASP A 71 -11.70 11.96 4.78
C ASP A 71 -11.93 10.45 4.57
N ALA A 72 -11.33 9.61 5.41
CA ALA A 72 -11.42 8.15 5.26
C ALA A 72 -12.87 7.62 5.32
N PRO A 73 -13.74 8.07 6.26
CA PRO A 73 -15.14 7.64 6.29
C PRO A 73 -15.92 7.97 5.01
N ARG A 74 -15.76 9.18 4.45
CA ARG A 74 -16.41 9.59 3.21
C ARG A 74 -15.86 8.82 2.01
N ALA A 75 -14.55 8.61 1.95
CA ALA A 75 -13.93 7.84 0.88
C ALA A 75 -14.48 6.40 0.84
N ALA A 76 -14.58 5.75 2.00
CA ALA A 76 -15.14 4.41 2.15
C ALA A 76 -16.63 4.33 1.74
N ALA A 77 -17.46 5.25 2.25
CA ALA A 77 -18.89 5.28 1.94
C ALA A 77 -19.16 5.55 0.45
N ALA A 78 -18.39 6.47 -0.16
CA ALA A 78 -18.51 6.75 -1.59
C ALA A 78 -18.04 5.55 -2.44
N PHE A 79 -17.03 4.81 -1.99
CA PHE A 79 -16.55 3.61 -2.68
C PHE A 79 -17.59 2.50 -2.66
N GLU A 80 -18.20 2.24 -1.50
CA GLU A 80 -19.30 1.27 -1.36
C GLU A 80 -20.48 1.62 -2.28
N ALA A 81 -20.87 2.91 -2.33
CA ALA A 81 -21.96 3.36 -3.19
C ALA A 81 -21.62 3.25 -4.69
N ALA A 82 -20.37 3.51 -5.08
CA ALA A 82 -19.90 3.36 -6.45
C ALA A 82 -19.92 1.89 -6.89
N GLU A 83 -19.44 1.00 -6.03
CA GLU A 83 -19.44 -0.45 -6.25
C GLU A 83 -20.87 -0.99 -6.36
N GLY A 84 -21.78 -0.60 -5.45
CA GLY A 84 -23.19 -0.97 -5.51
C GLY A 84 -23.91 -0.50 -6.77
N ALA A 85 -23.46 0.62 -7.36
CA ALA A 85 -23.97 1.13 -8.62
C ALA A 85 -23.29 0.50 -9.87
N GLY A 86 -22.22 -0.27 -9.70
CA GLY A 86 -21.41 -0.80 -10.79
C GLY A 86 -20.69 0.29 -11.62
N ILE A 87 -20.34 1.41 -10.98
CA ILE A 87 -19.69 2.56 -11.61
C ILE A 87 -18.25 2.67 -11.10
N PRO A 88 -17.26 2.96 -11.97
CA PRO A 88 -15.89 3.21 -11.53
C PRO A 88 -15.83 4.32 -10.47
N TYR A 89 -15.08 4.10 -9.39
CA TYR A 89 -15.07 4.98 -8.22
C TYR A 89 -14.78 6.44 -8.56
N GLY A 90 -13.74 6.72 -9.37
CA GLY A 90 -13.44 8.08 -9.82
C GLY A 90 -14.59 8.74 -10.59
N THR A 91 -15.25 8.00 -11.48
CA THR A 91 -16.43 8.48 -12.22
C THR A 91 -17.57 8.81 -11.27
N PHE A 92 -17.82 7.95 -10.27
CA PHE A 92 -18.85 8.18 -9.26
C PHE A 92 -18.59 9.45 -8.44
N LEU A 93 -17.35 9.69 -8.02
CA LEU A 93 -16.99 10.89 -7.26
C LEU A 93 -17.30 12.18 -8.02
N VAL A 94 -16.98 12.24 -9.32
CA VAL A 94 -17.28 13.41 -10.16
C VAL A 94 -18.78 13.56 -10.38
N GLN A 95 -19.48 12.49 -10.72
CA GLN A 95 -20.92 12.51 -10.97
C GLN A 95 -21.75 12.93 -9.75
N ARG A 96 -21.26 12.62 -8.54
CA ARG A 96 -21.91 12.99 -7.27
C ARG A 96 -21.38 14.28 -6.67
N CYS A 97 -20.50 15.00 -7.38
CA CYS A 97 -19.86 16.24 -6.93
C CYS A 97 -19.10 16.09 -5.60
N PHE A 98 -18.57 14.90 -5.29
CA PHE A 98 -17.68 14.70 -4.14
C PHE A 98 -16.28 15.24 -4.40
N VAL A 99 -15.82 15.15 -5.66
CA VAL A 99 -14.51 15.66 -6.10
C VAL A 99 -14.67 16.25 -7.51
N GLU A 100 -14.10 17.42 -7.75
CA GLU A 100 -14.07 18.03 -9.08
C GLU A 100 -13.18 17.24 -10.04
N LEU A 101 -13.54 17.19 -11.32
CA LEU A 101 -12.81 16.43 -12.33
C LEU A 101 -11.31 16.80 -12.40
N PRO A 102 -10.90 18.10 -12.45
CA PRO A 102 -9.47 18.44 -12.49
C PRO A 102 -8.71 17.91 -11.27
N ARG A 103 -9.31 18.01 -10.07
CA ARG A 103 -8.69 17.56 -8.83
C ARG A 103 -8.56 16.04 -8.76
N LEU A 104 -9.55 15.31 -9.27
CA LEU A 104 -9.48 13.86 -9.40
C LEU A 104 -8.40 13.44 -10.42
N THR A 105 -8.31 14.15 -11.55
CA THR A 105 -7.28 13.90 -12.57
C THR A 105 -5.89 14.09 -11.96
N GLU A 106 -5.63 15.18 -11.23
CA GLU A 106 -4.36 15.39 -10.52
C GLU A 106 -4.02 14.23 -9.57
N ALA A 107 -5.00 13.75 -8.78
CA ALA A 107 -4.79 12.64 -7.86
C ALA A 107 -4.50 11.31 -8.58
N LEU A 108 -5.22 11.02 -9.68
CA LEU A 108 -4.98 9.84 -10.51
C LEU A 108 -3.59 9.88 -11.17
N GLU A 109 -3.20 11.04 -11.69
CA GLU A 109 -1.89 11.20 -12.31
C GLU A 109 -0.76 11.10 -11.27
N HIS A 110 -0.94 11.68 -10.08
CA HIS A 110 -0.01 11.53 -8.97
C HIS A 110 0.15 10.06 -8.60
N LYS A 111 -0.96 9.34 -8.35
CA LYS A 111 -0.98 7.90 -8.07
C LYS A 111 -0.19 7.11 -9.13
N ALA A 112 -0.50 7.34 -10.41
CA ALA A 112 0.12 6.61 -11.51
C ALA A 112 1.62 6.90 -11.67
N ARG A 113 2.03 8.17 -11.48
CA ARG A 113 3.45 8.57 -11.52
C ARG A 113 4.24 7.91 -10.40
N GLU A 114 3.76 7.99 -9.17
CA GLU A 114 4.47 7.43 -8.02
C GLU A 114 4.63 5.90 -8.15
N ALA A 115 3.54 5.20 -8.52
CA ALA A 115 3.56 3.77 -8.77
C ALA A 115 4.54 3.38 -9.91
N LEU A 116 4.54 4.12 -11.02
CA LEU A 116 5.41 3.83 -12.16
C LEU A 116 6.89 4.12 -11.84
N PHE A 117 7.17 5.26 -11.22
CA PHE A 117 8.53 5.68 -10.90
C PHE A 117 9.18 4.78 -9.85
N ASP A 118 8.42 4.31 -8.86
CA ASP A 118 8.91 3.31 -7.91
C ASP A 118 9.34 2.03 -8.66
N CYS A 119 8.54 1.53 -9.62
CA CYS A 119 8.91 0.34 -10.40
C CYS A 119 10.21 0.51 -11.21
N TYR A 120 10.60 1.73 -11.60
CA TYR A 120 11.88 1.94 -12.31
C TYR A 120 13.10 1.71 -11.41
N ALA A 121 12.94 1.86 -10.09
CA ALA A 121 13.99 1.57 -9.11
C ALA A 121 14.08 0.08 -8.76
N TRP A 122 13.16 -0.77 -9.24
CA TRP A 122 13.12 -2.18 -8.88
C TRP A 122 14.20 -2.97 -9.61
N GLU A 123 14.93 -3.77 -8.83
CA GLU A 123 16.08 -4.51 -9.30
C GLU A 123 15.84 -6.00 -9.56
N SER A 124 14.76 -6.51 -8.98
CA SER A 124 14.22 -7.86 -9.11
C SER A 124 12.72 -7.80 -9.21
N GLY A 125 12.17 -8.92 -9.65
CA GLY A 125 10.76 -9.15 -9.79
C GLY A 125 10.49 -9.63 -11.19
N GLU A 126 9.21 -9.63 -11.54
CA GLU A 126 8.74 -10.06 -12.84
C GLU A 126 8.09 -8.89 -13.57
N VAL A 127 8.23 -8.89 -14.89
CA VAL A 127 7.57 -7.96 -15.79
C VAL A 127 6.93 -8.73 -16.93
N GLU A 128 5.66 -8.45 -17.18
CA GLU A 128 4.87 -9.10 -18.21
C GLU A 128 4.10 -8.06 -19.00
N PHE A 129 4.12 -8.14 -20.32
CA PHE A 129 3.23 -7.39 -21.19
C PHE A 129 2.20 -8.32 -21.82
N ILE A 130 0.93 -7.96 -21.67
CA ILE A 130 -0.21 -8.69 -22.19
C ILE A 130 -0.91 -7.78 -23.23
N PRO A 131 -0.88 -8.11 -24.53
CA PRO A 131 -1.61 -7.37 -25.55
C PRO A 131 -3.12 -7.59 -25.38
N GLU A 132 -3.80 -6.60 -24.82
CA GLU A 132 -5.25 -6.66 -24.57
C GLU A 132 -5.87 -5.25 -24.61
N PRO A 133 -7.15 -5.12 -24.99
CA PRO A 133 -7.83 -3.83 -24.92
C PRO A 133 -7.91 -3.30 -23.49
N ALA A 134 -7.73 -1.99 -23.30
CA ALA A 134 -7.83 -1.41 -21.96
C ALA A 134 -9.26 -1.59 -21.37
N PRO A 135 -9.40 -2.03 -20.10
CA PRO A 135 -10.70 -2.37 -19.52
C PRO A 135 -11.58 -1.17 -19.14
N PHE A 136 -11.10 0.07 -19.29
CA PHE A 136 -11.67 1.26 -18.64
C PHE A 136 -12.67 2.08 -19.47
N ARG A 137 -13.54 1.46 -20.28
CA ARG A 137 -14.44 2.19 -21.19
C ARG A 137 -15.37 3.24 -20.55
N ARG A 138 -15.52 3.26 -19.22
CA ARG A 138 -16.38 4.20 -18.46
C ARG A 138 -15.68 4.94 -17.31
N ALA A 139 -14.39 4.70 -17.10
CA ALA A 139 -13.65 5.35 -16.02
C ALA A 139 -13.18 6.75 -16.46
N VAL A 140 -12.95 7.64 -15.49
CA VAL A 140 -12.12 8.84 -15.72
C VAL A 140 -10.73 8.36 -16.10
N GLY A 141 -10.38 8.48 -17.37
CA GLY A 141 -9.15 7.94 -17.93
C GLY A 141 -7.95 8.86 -17.70
N LEU A 142 -6.77 8.26 -17.57
CA LEU A 142 -5.50 8.97 -17.67
C LEU A 142 -5.14 9.23 -19.13
N LYS A 143 -4.34 10.27 -19.36
CA LYS A 143 -3.72 10.51 -20.67
C LYS A 143 -2.31 11.02 -20.48
N LEU A 144 -1.45 10.19 -19.91
CA LEU A 144 -0.06 10.53 -19.65
C LEU A 144 0.85 10.00 -20.76
N PRO A 145 1.60 10.84 -21.48
CA PRO A 145 2.52 10.37 -22.52
C PRO A 145 3.63 9.49 -21.91
N LEU A 146 3.73 8.23 -22.35
CA LEU A 146 4.71 7.28 -21.82
C LEU A 146 6.15 7.73 -22.09
N ALA A 147 6.41 8.40 -23.21
CA ALA A 147 7.72 8.94 -23.53
C ALA A 147 8.19 10.00 -22.51
N THR A 148 7.26 10.83 -22.01
CA THR A 148 7.53 11.82 -20.97
C THR A 148 7.75 11.13 -19.63
N LEU A 149 6.86 10.21 -19.25
CA LEU A 149 7.00 9.43 -18.03
C LEU A 149 8.32 8.65 -17.99
N HIS A 150 8.71 8.01 -19.10
CA HIS A 150 9.97 7.30 -19.21
C HIS A 150 11.18 8.22 -18.98
N ARG A 151 11.19 9.40 -19.60
CA ARG A 151 12.26 10.39 -19.43
C ARG A 151 12.37 10.85 -17.98
N ASP A 152 11.24 11.16 -17.36
CA ASP A 152 11.18 11.62 -15.97
C ASP A 152 11.64 10.52 -15.01
N ALA A 153 11.21 9.28 -15.24
CA ALA A 153 11.61 8.11 -14.46
C ALA A 153 13.13 7.86 -14.54
N VAL A 154 13.71 7.91 -15.75
CA VAL A 154 15.17 7.75 -15.95
C VAL A 154 15.93 8.89 -15.27
N SER A 155 15.42 10.12 -15.32
CA SER A 155 16.01 11.26 -14.62
C SER A 155 16.02 11.05 -13.10
N ARG A 156 14.86 10.65 -12.52
CA ARG A 156 14.73 10.32 -11.10
C ARG A 156 15.65 9.17 -10.67
N LEU A 157 15.80 8.14 -11.49
CA LEU A 157 16.70 7.02 -11.21
C LEU A 157 18.17 7.47 -11.15
N ARG A 158 18.60 8.35 -12.06
CA ARG A 158 19.95 8.94 -12.04
C ARG A 158 20.17 9.81 -10.81
N GLU A 159 19.18 10.62 -10.45
CA GLU A 159 19.23 11.44 -9.24
C GLU A 159 19.38 10.58 -7.98
N TRP A 160 18.60 9.49 -7.90
CA TRP A 160 18.72 8.52 -6.81
C TRP A 160 20.09 7.85 -6.78
N ALA A 161 20.66 7.53 -7.95
CA ALA A 161 22.03 7.00 -8.03
C ALA A 161 23.07 7.98 -7.48
N VAL A 162 23.00 9.26 -7.87
CA VAL A 162 23.89 10.32 -7.34
C VAL A 162 23.74 10.46 -5.83
N PHE A 163 22.51 10.37 -5.31
CA PHE A 163 22.27 10.39 -3.87
C PHE A 163 22.95 9.20 -3.16
N ARG A 164 22.85 7.98 -3.72
CA ARG A 164 23.51 6.78 -3.17
C ARG A 164 25.03 6.83 -3.28
N ASP A 165 25.61 7.53 -4.25
CA ASP A 165 27.06 7.73 -4.32
C ASP A 165 27.55 8.61 -3.16
N ILE A 166 26.75 9.58 -2.72
CA ILE A 166 27.05 10.44 -1.57
C ILE A 166 26.77 9.74 -0.24
N PHE A 167 25.67 8.99 -0.18
CA PHE A 167 25.25 8.22 0.99
C PHE A 167 25.07 6.73 0.63
N PRO A 168 26.16 5.94 0.59
CA PRO A 168 26.10 4.54 0.18
C PRO A 168 25.37 3.64 1.19
N ARG A 169 25.26 4.09 2.45
CA ARG A 169 24.68 3.33 3.54
C ARG A 169 23.45 4.03 4.11
N MET A 170 22.44 3.24 4.46
CA MET A 170 21.20 3.75 5.05
C MET A 170 21.24 3.82 6.58
N ASP A 171 22.24 3.21 7.22
CA ASP A 171 22.44 3.24 8.67
C ASP A 171 23.24 4.46 9.16
N ILE A 172 23.54 5.40 8.25
CA ILE A 172 24.21 6.66 8.58
C ILE A 172 23.30 7.48 9.49
N THR A 173 23.85 8.02 10.57
CA THR A 173 23.16 9.03 11.41
C THR A 173 23.80 10.39 11.17
N PHE A 174 23.14 11.47 11.56
CA PHE A 174 23.64 12.83 11.30
C PHE A 174 23.88 13.62 12.58
N ARG A 175 24.88 14.50 12.54
CA ARG A 175 24.96 15.65 13.46
C ARG A 175 24.18 16.80 12.84
N VAL A 176 23.33 17.42 13.65
CA VAL A 176 22.50 18.56 13.25
C VAL A 176 23.16 19.87 13.67
N PHE A 177 23.18 20.84 12.75
CA PHE A 177 23.64 22.20 12.95
C PHE A 177 22.54 23.17 12.49
N ARG A 178 21.64 23.55 13.39
CA ARG A 178 20.45 24.36 13.06
C ARG A 178 20.81 25.76 12.61
N GLU A 179 21.97 26.27 13.00
CA GLU A 179 22.51 27.55 12.54
C GLU A 179 22.69 27.64 11.03
N PHE A 180 22.77 26.50 10.32
CA PHE A 180 22.88 26.44 8.86
C PHE A 180 21.56 26.10 8.15
N ALA A 181 20.44 26.01 8.88
CA ALA A 181 19.10 25.73 8.34
C ALA A 181 18.24 27.00 8.09
N VAL A 182 18.79 28.19 8.34
CA VAL A 182 18.03 29.44 8.56
C VAL A 182 17.44 30.05 7.27
N GLU A 183 17.90 29.66 6.09
CA GLU A 183 17.54 30.35 4.83
C GLU A 183 16.31 29.80 4.10
N THR A 184 15.71 28.66 4.50
CA THR A 184 14.51 28.12 3.85
C THR A 184 13.69 27.26 4.82
N TYR A 185 12.87 27.88 5.66
CA TYR A 185 11.98 27.14 6.56
C TYR A 185 10.85 26.46 5.78
N SER A 186 11.03 25.18 5.44
CA SER A 186 9.96 24.28 5.02
C SER A 186 9.66 23.33 6.18
N GLU A 187 8.38 23.00 6.41
CA GLU A 187 7.96 22.07 7.47
C GLU A 187 8.67 20.71 7.33
N GLU A 188 8.95 20.30 6.08
CA GLU A 188 9.64 19.06 5.75
C GLU A 188 11.11 19.05 6.21
N GLU A 189 11.82 20.18 6.12
CA GLU A 189 13.20 20.28 6.62
C GLU A 189 13.24 20.14 8.15
N ASP A 190 12.31 20.79 8.87
CA ASP A 190 12.26 20.73 10.33
C ASP A 190 11.98 19.32 10.84
N VAL A 191 11.04 18.60 10.21
CA VAL A 191 10.77 17.19 10.54
C VAL A 191 12.03 16.34 10.37
N LEU A 192 12.77 16.51 9.27
CA LEU A 192 14.00 15.76 9.03
C LEU A 192 15.11 16.12 10.03
N LEU A 193 15.25 17.39 10.40
CA LEU A 193 16.21 17.85 11.40
C LEU A 193 15.88 17.32 12.80
N ASP A 194 14.60 17.26 13.16
CA ASP A 194 14.12 16.69 14.42
C ASP A 194 14.40 15.18 14.49
N LEU A 195 14.11 14.45 13.41
CA LEU A 195 14.44 13.02 13.30
C LEU A 195 15.95 12.77 13.41
N ALA A 196 16.75 13.53 12.66
CA ALA A 196 18.21 13.44 12.71
C ALA A 196 18.76 13.76 14.11
N ALA A 197 18.22 14.78 14.78
CA ALA A 197 18.60 15.13 16.15
C ALA A 197 18.22 14.05 17.16
N GLY A 198 17.09 13.36 16.92
CA GLY A 198 16.65 12.18 17.67
C GLY A 198 17.49 10.92 17.44
N GLY A 199 18.46 10.97 16.52
CA GLY A 199 19.35 9.85 16.22
C GLY A 199 18.83 8.90 15.15
N ALA A 200 17.80 9.30 14.39
CA ALA A 200 17.31 8.52 13.26
C ALA A 200 18.42 8.26 12.24
N THR A 201 18.41 7.07 11.68
CA THR A 201 19.23 6.67 10.55
C THR A 201 18.71 7.29 9.25
N LEU A 202 19.56 7.35 8.23
CA LEU A 202 19.16 7.85 6.92
C LEU A 202 17.96 7.07 6.36
N GLY A 203 17.93 5.74 6.53
CA GLY A 203 16.81 4.91 6.11
C GLY A 203 15.49 5.32 6.78
N GLU A 204 15.50 5.55 8.09
CA GLU A 204 14.33 6.02 8.85
C GLU A 204 13.89 7.42 8.43
N MET A 205 14.84 8.32 8.19
CA MET A 205 14.55 9.66 7.69
C MET A 205 13.86 9.62 6.32
N LEU A 206 14.35 8.79 5.38
CA LEU A 206 13.74 8.66 4.06
C LEU A 206 12.36 7.99 4.13
N ALA A 207 12.16 7.04 5.05
CA ALA A 207 10.88 6.38 5.27
C ALA A 207 9.82 7.26 5.94
N SER A 208 10.22 8.36 6.59
CA SER A 208 9.30 9.32 7.22
C SER A 208 8.55 10.22 6.23
N ALA A 209 8.98 10.23 4.96
CA ALA A 209 8.40 11.07 3.93
C ALA A 209 6.92 10.73 3.67
N ARG A 210 6.09 11.77 3.51
CA ARG A 210 4.68 11.61 3.08
C ARG A 210 4.56 11.27 1.58
N GLU A 211 5.60 11.57 0.82
CA GLU A 211 5.75 11.28 -0.61
C GLU A 211 6.78 10.16 -0.84
N ALA A 212 7.14 9.86 -2.09
CA ALA A 212 8.20 8.89 -2.39
C ALA A 212 9.56 9.25 -1.72
N PRO A 213 10.37 8.23 -1.36
CA PRO A 213 11.66 8.43 -0.68
C PRO A 213 12.64 9.40 -1.36
N LEU A 214 12.60 9.51 -2.69
CA LEU A 214 13.42 10.45 -3.46
C LEU A 214 13.17 11.92 -3.05
N PHE A 215 11.96 12.25 -2.62
CA PHE A 215 11.64 13.59 -2.15
C PHE A 215 12.38 13.93 -0.85
N ALA A 216 12.34 13.05 0.15
CA ALA A 216 13.13 13.23 1.37
C ALA A 216 14.64 13.23 1.09
N ALA A 217 15.11 12.41 0.15
CA ALA A 217 16.52 12.39 -0.24
C ALA A 217 17.01 13.74 -0.79
N ARG A 218 16.17 14.47 -1.53
CA ARG A 218 16.49 15.84 -1.99
C ARG A 218 16.70 16.80 -0.82
N TRP A 219 15.80 16.77 0.17
CA TRP A 219 15.91 17.60 1.37
C TRP A 219 17.13 17.25 2.21
N VAL A 220 17.40 15.95 2.42
CA VAL A 220 18.62 15.50 3.11
C VAL A 220 19.86 15.99 2.39
N LEU A 221 19.93 15.86 1.06
CA LEU A 221 21.06 16.33 0.26
C LEU A 221 21.24 17.84 0.33
N HIS A 222 20.14 18.59 0.34
CA HIS A 222 20.14 20.04 0.46
C HIS A 222 20.61 20.51 1.84
N LEU A 223 20.10 19.92 2.91
CA LEU A 223 20.57 20.16 4.28
C LEU A 223 22.04 19.77 4.47
N TYR A 224 22.48 18.66 3.87
CA TYR A 224 23.88 18.25 3.86
C TYR A 224 24.77 19.27 3.13
N ARG A 225 24.38 19.72 1.94
CA ARG A 225 25.14 20.72 1.16
C ARG A 225 25.26 22.07 1.86
N ARG A 226 24.27 22.45 2.68
CA ARG A 226 24.31 23.65 3.53
C ARG A 226 25.16 23.46 4.79
N GLY A 227 25.51 22.22 5.14
CA GLY A 227 26.19 21.90 6.39
C GLY A 227 25.26 21.78 7.61
N ALA A 228 23.94 21.86 7.41
CA ALA A 228 22.94 21.64 8.47
C ALA A 228 22.90 20.18 8.94
N LEU A 229 23.25 19.24 8.06
CA LEU A 229 23.48 17.84 8.39
C LEU A 229 24.93 17.46 8.08
N ALA A 230 25.62 16.85 9.05
CA ALA A 230 26.93 16.23 8.82
C ALA A 230 26.86 14.73 9.14
N PRO A 231 27.20 13.84 8.20
CA PRO A 231 27.11 12.40 8.42
C PRO A 231 28.08 11.95 9.51
N ARG A 232 27.59 11.09 10.41
CA ARG A 232 28.38 10.34 11.38
C ARG A 232 28.57 8.93 10.83
N GLN A 233 29.81 8.45 10.78
CA GLN A 233 30.05 7.07 10.40
C GLN A 233 29.37 6.10 11.39
N PRO A 234 28.84 4.97 10.89
CA PRO A 234 28.19 3.98 11.73
C PRO A 234 29.15 3.43 12.79
N LYS A 235 28.66 3.21 14.01
CA LYS A 235 29.37 2.46 15.04
C LYS A 235 29.13 0.96 14.81
N GLY A 236 30.03 0.26 14.11
CA GLY A 236 30.08 -1.21 14.14
C GLY A 236 30.75 -1.88 12.94
N PRO A 237 31.44 -3.03 13.15
CA PRO A 237 31.95 -3.86 12.05
C PRO A 237 30.83 -4.63 11.34
N GLN A 238 30.98 -4.83 10.04
CA GLN A 238 30.10 -5.66 9.20
C GLN A 238 30.28 -7.14 9.58
N LEU A 239 29.20 -7.82 9.98
CA LEU A 239 29.11 -9.27 9.83
C LEU A 239 28.60 -9.60 8.43
N GLY A 240 29.08 -10.70 7.87
CA GLY A 240 29.01 -11.03 6.44
C GLY A 240 27.59 -11.10 5.87
N GLU A 241 27.20 -10.07 5.12
CA GLU A 241 25.90 -9.96 4.44
C GLU A 241 25.53 -11.19 3.59
N SER A 242 26.51 -11.86 2.97
CA SER A 242 26.27 -13.09 2.19
C SER A 242 25.97 -14.32 3.06
N ALA A 243 26.59 -14.42 4.24
CA ALA A 243 26.29 -15.50 5.20
C ALA A 243 24.94 -15.24 5.88
N GLU A 244 24.66 -13.99 6.25
CA GLU A 244 23.37 -13.57 6.80
C GLU A 244 22.21 -13.78 5.80
N LEU A 245 22.41 -13.47 4.51
CA LEU A 245 21.39 -13.69 3.48
C LEU A 245 21.02 -15.17 3.35
N ALA A 246 22.02 -16.06 3.32
CA ALA A 246 21.79 -17.50 3.26
C ALA A 246 21.08 -18.02 4.52
N GLU A 247 21.44 -17.50 5.70
CA GLU A 247 20.78 -17.82 6.96
C GLU A 247 19.32 -17.34 6.99
N LEU A 248 19.05 -16.13 6.51
CA LEU A 248 17.70 -15.57 6.40
C LEU A 248 16.83 -16.40 5.46
N LEU A 249 17.34 -16.79 4.28
CA LEU A 249 16.62 -17.68 3.36
C LEU A 249 16.31 -19.04 3.99
N ASN A 250 17.26 -19.62 4.74
CA ASN A 250 17.03 -20.85 5.49
C ASN A 250 16.00 -20.67 6.62
N LEU A 251 15.90 -19.48 7.20
CA LEU A 251 14.89 -19.18 8.21
C LEU A 251 13.49 -19.03 7.57
N VAL A 252 13.38 -18.39 6.41
CA VAL A 252 12.14 -18.34 5.61
C VAL A 252 11.63 -19.75 5.32
N LYS A 253 12.50 -20.65 4.84
CA LYS A 253 12.15 -22.06 4.56
C LYS A 253 11.64 -22.78 5.82
N ARG A 254 12.32 -22.62 6.95
CA ARG A 254 11.86 -23.19 8.24
C ARG A 254 10.52 -22.63 8.70
N CYS A 255 10.27 -21.33 8.50
CA CYS A 255 8.96 -20.73 8.80
C CYS A 255 7.84 -21.30 7.93
N LEU A 256 8.11 -21.56 6.64
CA LEU A 256 7.18 -22.23 5.73
C LEU A 256 6.86 -23.67 6.17
N GLU A 257 7.86 -24.44 6.60
CA GLU A 257 7.71 -25.81 7.09
C GLU A 257 6.93 -25.88 8.41
N THR A 258 7.15 -24.91 9.30
CA THR A 258 6.51 -24.85 10.63
C THR A 258 5.14 -24.17 10.64
N GLY A 259 4.62 -23.78 9.47
CA GLY A 259 3.31 -23.12 9.34
C GLY A 259 3.26 -21.66 9.79
N LYS A 260 4.42 -21.03 10.06
CA LYS A 260 4.52 -19.62 10.48
C LYS A 260 4.59 -18.70 9.26
N TYR A 261 3.51 -18.68 8.47
CA TYR A 261 3.51 -18.03 7.15
C TYR A 261 3.67 -16.51 7.21
N ASP A 262 3.12 -15.83 8.23
CA ASP A 262 3.28 -14.38 8.39
C ASP A 262 4.76 -13.98 8.54
N HIS A 263 5.47 -14.70 9.41
CA HIS A 263 6.91 -14.51 9.60
C HIS A 263 7.70 -14.83 8.34
N ALA A 264 7.33 -15.90 7.61
CA ALA A 264 7.97 -16.24 6.34
C ALA A 264 7.83 -15.12 5.30
N VAL A 265 6.63 -14.53 5.18
CA VAL A 265 6.35 -13.38 4.29
C VAL A 265 7.19 -12.17 4.70
N ALA A 266 7.21 -11.82 5.99
CA ALA A 266 7.96 -10.67 6.50
C ALA A 266 9.46 -10.80 6.26
N LEU A 267 10.04 -11.98 6.53
CA LEU A 267 11.46 -12.26 6.32
C LEU A 267 11.83 -12.30 4.84
N ALA A 268 10.99 -12.91 3.99
CA ALA A 268 11.22 -12.93 2.56
C ALA A 268 11.12 -11.51 1.97
N ALA A 269 10.20 -10.69 2.45
CA ALA A 269 10.12 -9.27 2.08
C ALA A 269 11.39 -8.51 2.50
N GLN A 270 11.88 -8.70 3.73
CA GLN A 270 13.13 -8.10 4.20
C GLN A 270 14.33 -8.48 3.32
N VAL A 271 14.39 -9.74 2.87
CA VAL A 271 15.43 -10.17 1.92
C VAL A 271 15.31 -9.44 0.58
N LEU A 272 14.08 -9.31 0.05
CA LEU A 272 13.82 -8.63 -1.21
C LEU A 272 14.05 -7.10 -1.15
N GLU A 273 13.96 -6.49 0.03
CA GLU A 273 14.33 -5.09 0.25
C GLU A 273 15.85 -4.87 0.14
N ARG A 274 16.66 -5.84 0.59
CA ARG A 274 18.13 -5.76 0.52
C ARG A 274 18.66 -5.92 -0.89
N GLY A 275 17.89 -6.54 -1.79
CA GLY A 275 18.26 -6.64 -3.19
C GLY A 275 17.59 -7.79 -3.93
N PRO A 276 17.92 -7.91 -5.22
CA PRO A 276 17.26 -8.84 -6.11
C PRO A 276 17.70 -10.29 -5.94
N VAL A 277 16.88 -11.11 -5.28
CA VAL A 277 17.14 -12.55 -5.09
C VAL A 277 15.97 -13.38 -5.64
N PRO A 278 16.11 -14.06 -6.80
CA PRO A 278 15.03 -14.86 -7.40
C PRO A 278 14.46 -15.94 -6.47
N GLU A 279 15.33 -16.60 -5.70
CA GLU A 279 14.91 -17.60 -4.70
C GLU A 279 14.03 -16.97 -3.60
N ALA A 280 14.39 -15.78 -3.11
CA ALA A 280 13.58 -15.06 -2.12
C ALA A 280 12.21 -14.68 -2.68
N HIS A 281 12.14 -14.32 -3.97
CA HIS A 281 10.88 -14.00 -4.63
C HIS A 281 9.97 -15.23 -4.74
N ALA A 282 10.53 -16.40 -5.11
CA ALA A 282 9.78 -17.65 -5.15
C ALA A 282 9.24 -18.05 -3.76
N LEU A 283 10.09 -17.99 -2.73
CA LEU A 283 9.71 -18.27 -1.34
C LEU A 283 8.66 -17.28 -0.83
N TYR A 284 8.77 -16.00 -1.19
CA TYR A 284 7.78 -14.98 -0.85
C TYR A 284 6.41 -15.37 -1.42
N ARG A 285 6.31 -15.72 -2.72
CA ARG A 285 5.03 -16.08 -3.35
C ARG A 285 4.41 -17.32 -2.71
N GLU A 286 5.22 -18.32 -2.41
CA GLU A 286 4.76 -19.50 -1.71
C GLU A 286 4.22 -19.16 -0.32
N ALA A 287 4.96 -18.34 0.45
CA ALA A 287 4.55 -17.89 1.77
C ALA A 287 3.24 -17.08 1.73
N GLU A 288 3.09 -16.19 0.75
CA GLU A 288 1.90 -15.36 0.58
C GLU A 288 0.65 -16.20 0.25
N VAL A 289 0.78 -17.18 -0.64
CA VAL A 289 -0.33 -18.10 -0.97
C VAL A 289 -0.72 -18.91 0.26
N ARG A 290 0.25 -19.49 0.99
CA ARG A 290 -0.02 -20.26 2.21
C ARG A 290 -0.62 -19.40 3.33
N LEU A 291 -0.12 -18.17 3.50
CA LEU A 291 -0.67 -17.20 4.45
C LEU A 291 -2.12 -16.84 4.11
N THR A 292 -2.41 -16.57 2.83
CA THR A 292 -3.77 -16.24 2.39
C THR A 292 -4.73 -17.37 2.73
N LEU A 293 -4.36 -18.63 2.41
CA LEU A 293 -5.18 -19.80 2.74
C LEU A 293 -5.40 -19.94 4.25
N ALA A 294 -4.33 -19.82 5.05
CA ALA A 294 -4.41 -19.95 6.50
C ALA A 294 -5.30 -18.88 7.15
N LEU A 295 -5.13 -17.61 6.75
CA LEU A 295 -5.96 -16.50 7.25
C LEU A 295 -7.42 -16.67 6.83
N SER A 296 -7.68 -17.06 5.58
CA SER A 296 -9.04 -17.32 5.11
C SER A 296 -9.70 -18.45 5.89
N ASP A 297 -9.01 -19.56 6.16
CA ASP A 297 -9.55 -20.67 6.94
C ASP A 297 -9.85 -20.27 8.40
N GLU A 298 -8.95 -19.54 9.05
CA GLU A 298 -9.17 -19.00 10.40
C GLU A 298 -10.40 -18.08 10.44
N LEU A 299 -10.47 -17.11 9.51
CA LEU A 299 -11.57 -16.17 9.44
C LEU A 299 -12.89 -16.86 9.07
N PHE A 300 -12.90 -17.85 8.19
CA PHE A 300 -14.11 -18.63 7.86
C PHE A 300 -14.61 -19.46 9.04
N ALA A 301 -13.75 -19.85 9.99
CA ALA A 301 -14.19 -20.50 11.23
C ALA A 301 -14.94 -19.55 12.19
N LEU A 302 -14.87 -18.24 11.96
CA LEU A 302 -15.57 -17.20 12.72
C LEU A 302 -16.91 -16.80 12.08
N ASP A 303 -17.33 -17.49 11.03
CA ASP A 303 -18.51 -17.11 10.26
C ASP A 303 -19.78 -17.11 11.13
N GLY A 304 -20.59 -16.05 10.99
CA GLY A 304 -21.77 -15.83 11.83
C GLY A 304 -21.50 -15.46 13.30
N ARG A 305 -20.23 -15.29 13.70
CA ARG A 305 -19.85 -14.94 15.09
C ARG A 305 -19.33 -13.51 15.25
N LEU A 306 -19.23 -12.73 14.19
CA LEU A 306 -18.72 -11.36 14.27
C LEU A 306 -19.77 -10.43 14.90
N VAL A 307 -19.33 -9.67 15.90
CA VAL A 307 -20.06 -8.59 16.56
C VAL A 307 -19.37 -7.28 16.18
N PHE A 308 -20.14 -6.30 15.73
CA PHE A 308 -19.63 -5.03 15.21
C PHE A 308 -19.89 -3.91 16.21
N GLU A 309 -18.82 -3.22 16.61
CA GLU A 309 -18.88 -2.04 17.49
C GLU A 309 -18.99 -0.75 16.68
N PRO A 310 -19.70 0.27 17.19
CA PRO A 310 -19.81 1.54 16.48
C PRO A 310 -18.43 2.18 16.27
N ILE A 311 -18.18 2.68 15.06
CA ILE A 311 -16.94 3.39 14.73
C ILE A 311 -16.82 4.64 15.62
N PRO A 312 -15.75 4.79 16.41
CA PRO A 312 -15.59 5.93 17.29
C PRO A 312 -15.36 7.23 16.51
N ARG A 313 -15.69 8.36 17.15
CA ARG A 313 -15.46 9.71 16.64
C ARG A 313 -14.57 10.46 17.63
N PRO A 314 -13.36 10.90 17.25
CA PRO A 314 -12.75 10.79 15.92
C PRO A 314 -12.38 9.34 15.53
N THR A 315 -12.33 9.08 14.23
CA THR A 315 -11.91 7.77 13.70
C THR A 315 -10.44 7.50 14.07
N PRO A 316 -10.09 6.29 14.54
CA PRO A 316 -8.72 5.93 14.86
C PRO A 316 -7.79 6.16 13.65
N PRO A 317 -6.60 6.74 13.85
CA PRO A 317 -5.71 7.15 12.77
C PRO A 317 -5.08 5.97 12.00
N ASP A 318 -5.12 4.77 12.59
CA ASP A 318 -4.64 3.52 12.02
C ASP A 318 -5.62 2.87 11.04
N LEU A 319 -6.88 3.33 10.99
CA LEU A 319 -7.87 2.81 10.07
C LEU A 319 -7.85 3.52 8.72
N THR A 320 -7.68 2.72 7.67
CA THR A 320 -7.66 3.19 6.28
C THR A 320 -9.07 3.28 5.68
N ALA A 321 -9.20 3.93 4.51
CA ALA A 321 -10.47 3.93 3.76
C ALA A 321 -10.91 2.49 3.41
N ASP A 322 -9.96 1.62 3.12
CA ASP A 322 -10.19 0.21 2.84
C ASP A 322 -10.73 -0.54 4.06
N ASP A 323 -10.17 -0.30 5.25
CA ASP A 323 -10.65 -0.92 6.49
C ASP A 323 -12.11 -0.55 6.79
N LEU A 324 -12.46 0.72 6.59
CA LEU A 324 -13.82 1.20 6.79
C LEU A 324 -14.80 0.65 5.74
N TYR A 325 -14.36 0.50 4.49
CA TYR A 325 -15.16 -0.17 3.45
C TYR A 325 -15.39 -1.64 3.81
N LEU A 326 -14.34 -2.36 4.22
CA LEU A 326 -14.47 -3.77 4.57
C LEU A 326 -15.36 -3.96 5.80
N TYR A 327 -15.25 -3.08 6.79
CA TYR A 327 -16.14 -3.06 7.96
C TYR A 327 -17.62 -2.96 7.54
N SER A 328 -17.95 -2.04 6.62
CA SER A 328 -19.32 -1.90 6.10
C SER A 328 -19.77 -3.16 5.34
N LYS A 329 -18.90 -3.70 4.48
CA LYS A 329 -19.16 -4.93 3.71
C LYS A 329 -19.43 -6.14 4.59
N LEU A 330 -18.61 -6.35 5.63
CA LEU A 330 -18.77 -7.47 6.55
C LEU A 330 -20.11 -7.38 7.29
N ARG A 331 -20.52 -6.18 7.70
CA ARG A 331 -21.81 -5.95 8.35
C ARG A 331 -23.01 -6.21 7.43
N GLY A 332 -22.87 -5.93 6.13
CA GLY A 332 -23.91 -6.15 5.12
C GLY A 332 -23.93 -7.54 4.49
N SER A 333 -22.87 -8.35 4.69
CA SER A 333 -22.73 -9.67 4.08
C SER A 333 -23.35 -10.77 4.95
N ARG A 334 -23.78 -11.87 4.31
CA ARG A 334 -24.32 -13.03 5.03
C ARG A 334 -23.23 -13.90 5.67
N SER A 335 -22.01 -13.79 5.17
CA SER A 335 -20.84 -14.48 5.67
C SER A 335 -19.56 -13.71 5.44
N ILE A 336 -18.55 -14.01 6.27
CA ILE A 336 -17.16 -13.55 6.09
C ILE A 336 -16.65 -14.02 4.73
N ARG A 337 -16.95 -15.28 4.36
CA ARG A 337 -16.55 -15.85 3.06
C ARG A 337 -17.09 -15.05 1.88
N GLN A 338 -18.36 -14.65 1.93
CA GLN A 338 -18.94 -13.81 0.91
C GLN A 338 -18.24 -12.45 0.87
N ALA A 339 -18.07 -11.81 2.03
CA ALA A 339 -17.43 -10.50 2.12
C ALA A 339 -16.02 -10.49 1.52
N LEU A 340 -15.13 -11.40 1.96
CA LEU A 340 -13.74 -11.45 1.52
C LEU A 340 -13.60 -11.74 0.03
N ARG A 341 -14.41 -12.65 -0.52
CA ARG A 341 -14.35 -13.01 -1.95
C ARG A 341 -14.90 -11.93 -2.88
N THR A 342 -15.84 -11.13 -2.40
CA THR A 342 -16.43 -10.03 -3.17
C THR A 342 -15.77 -8.68 -2.91
N ALA A 343 -14.82 -8.60 -1.99
CA ALA A 343 -14.14 -7.36 -1.66
C ALA A 343 -13.25 -6.91 -2.82
N ALA A 344 -13.38 -5.64 -3.21
CA ALA A 344 -12.63 -5.08 -4.32
C ALA A 344 -11.10 -5.02 -4.10
N MET A 345 -10.65 -5.11 -2.85
CA MET A 345 -9.22 -5.04 -2.48
C MET A 345 -8.47 -6.39 -2.57
N GLY A 346 -9.17 -7.48 -2.92
CA GLY A 346 -8.58 -8.83 -2.95
C GLY A 346 -8.54 -9.52 -1.57
N GLU A 347 -8.49 -10.85 -1.59
CA GLU A 347 -8.75 -11.69 -0.40
C GLU A 347 -7.70 -11.49 0.71
N LEU A 348 -6.40 -11.47 0.38
CA LEU A 348 -5.35 -11.29 1.40
C LEU A 348 -5.42 -9.91 2.07
N ALA A 349 -5.61 -8.85 1.29
CA ALA A 349 -5.74 -7.49 1.82
C ALA A 349 -6.98 -7.38 2.71
N ALA A 350 -8.09 -8.00 2.28
CA ALA A 350 -9.31 -8.07 3.06
C ALA A 350 -9.10 -8.85 4.37
N SER A 351 -8.47 -10.02 4.35
CA SER A 351 -8.17 -10.80 5.55
C SER A 351 -7.32 -10.01 6.56
N ARG A 352 -6.26 -9.33 6.09
CA ARG A 352 -5.43 -8.44 6.94
C ARG A 352 -6.24 -7.27 7.53
N SER A 353 -7.15 -6.72 6.75
CA SER A 353 -8.04 -5.66 7.21
C SER A 353 -8.99 -6.15 8.31
N VAL A 354 -9.51 -7.38 8.24
CA VAL A 354 -10.30 -7.98 9.35
C VAL A 354 -9.48 -8.04 10.63
N HIS A 355 -8.23 -8.50 10.59
CA HIS A 355 -7.37 -8.53 11.77
C HIS A 355 -7.12 -7.14 12.36
N ARG A 356 -6.93 -6.10 11.52
CA ARG A 356 -6.82 -4.70 12.00
C ARG A 356 -8.12 -4.22 12.65
N LEU A 357 -9.27 -4.55 12.08
CA LEU A 357 -10.58 -4.23 12.66
C LEU A 357 -10.82 -4.96 14.00
N MET A 358 -10.31 -6.18 14.16
CA MET A 358 -10.34 -6.91 15.43
C MET A 358 -9.39 -6.31 16.46
N ALA A 359 -8.16 -5.96 16.05
CA ALA A 359 -7.15 -5.36 16.93
C ALA A 359 -7.58 -3.97 17.44
N SER A 360 -8.29 -3.19 16.61
CA SER A 360 -8.89 -1.90 16.99
C SER A 360 -10.19 -2.05 17.81
N GLY A 361 -10.67 -3.27 18.04
CA GLY A 361 -11.88 -3.56 18.81
C GLY A 361 -13.20 -3.27 18.08
N LEU A 362 -13.16 -2.92 16.79
CA LEU A 362 -14.36 -2.69 15.97
C LEU A 362 -15.09 -3.98 15.61
N ILE A 363 -14.37 -5.09 15.53
CA ILE A 363 -14.93 -6.43 15.35
C ILE A 363 -14.55 -7.30 16.53
N ARG A 364 -15.56 -7.89 17.18
CA ARG A 364 -15.40 -8.86 18.27
C ARG A 364 -15.96 -10.21 17.85
N VAL A 365 -15.41 -11.28 18.38
CA VAL A 365 -15.91 -12.64 18.13
C VAL A 365 -16.82 -13.03 19.28
N ALA A 366 -18.08 -13.37 18.99
CA ALA A 366 -19.00 -13.93 19.95
C ALA A 366 -18.48 -15.28 20.48
N PRO A 367 -18.56 -15.53 21.80
CA PRO A 367 -18.22 -16.83 22.37
C PRO A 367 -19.09 -17.93 21.74
N LEU A 368 -18.53 -19.14 21.63
CA LEU A 368 -19.27 -20.30 21.15
C LEU A 368 -20.52 -20.52 22.01
N PRO A 369 -21.69 -20.86 21.43
CA PRO A 369 -22.87 -21.20 22.20
C PRO A 369 -22.61 -22.50 22.97
N GLY A 370 -22.09 -22.38 24.18
CA GLY A 370 -21.68 -23.54 24.98
C GLY A 370 -21.00 -23.24 26.32
N ASN A 371 -20.60 -22.00 26.61
CA ASN A 371 -20.03 -21.70 27.93
C ASN A 371 -20.63 -20.42 28.54
N GLU A 372 -21.35 -20.64 29.64
CA GLU A 372 -21.92 -19.71 30.63
C GLU A 372 -23.14 -18.89 30.18
N ALA A 373 -24.34 -19.24 30.66
CA ALA A 373 -24.86 -18.93 32.00
C ALA A 373 -24.96 -17.41 32.25
N THR A 374 -26.19 -16.91 32.24
CA THR A 374 -26.61 -15.61 32.79
C THR A 374 -26.16 -14.36 32.02
N ALA A 375 -26.61 -14.21 30.77
CA ALA A 375 -26.78 -12.88 30.20
C ALA A 375 -27.98 -12.18 30.88
N PRO A 376 -27.88 -10.91 31.33
CA PRO A 376 -29.02 -10.20 31.88
C PRO A 376 -30.04 -9.96 30.75
N ARG A 377 -31.31 -10.24 31.07
CA ARG A 377 -32.47 -10.10 30.17
C ARG A 377 -32.44 -8.75 29.45
N ARG A 378 -32.44 -8.80 28.11
CA ARG A 378 -32.79 -7.65 27.25
C ARG A 378 -34.10 -7.06 27.76
N THR A 379 -34.07 -5.82 28.23
CA THR A 379 -35.27 -5.01 28.42
C THR A 379 -35.88 -4.78 27.05
N SER A 380 -36.99 -5.46 26.79
CA SER A 380 -37.84 -5.23 25.63
C SER A 380 -38.41 -3.81 25.70
N THR A 381 -37.97 -2.93 24.81
CA THR A 381 -38.69 -1.70 24.48
C THR A 381 -39.50 -1.94 23.20
N ASP A 382 -40.82 -1.73 23.29
CA ASP A 382 -41.78 -1.73 22.19
C ASP A 382 -41.49 -0.56 21.21
N PRO A 383 -41.75 -0.70 19.89
CA PRO A 383 -41.47 0.29 18.83
C PRO A 383 -41.92 1.75 19.02
N TYR A 384 -42.66 2.09 20.08
CA TYR A 384 -43.11 3.47 20.34
C TYR A 384 -42.47 4.18 21.56
N GLY A 385 -41.45 3.61 22.20
CA GLY A 385 -40.55 4.38 23.08
C GLY A 385 -41.16 4.95 24.38
N ILE A 386 -42.05 4.20 25.06
CA ILE A 386 -42.56 4.56 26.39
C ILE A 386 -42.06 3.55 27.44
N PRO A 387 -41.55 3.96 28.61
CA PRO A 387 -41.18 3.03 29.67
C PRO A 387 -42.42 2.41 30.32
N LEU A 388 -42.53 1.07 30.29
CA LEU A 388 -43.49 0.32 31.09
C LEU A 388 -43.13 0.46 32.58
N VAL A 389 -43.81 1.37 33.28
CA VAL A 389 -43.85 1.39 34.73
C VAL A 389 -44.67 0.18 35.19
N ARG A 390 -44.03 -0.78 35.86
CA ARG A 390 -44.73 -1.85 36.59
C ARG A 390 -45.46 -1.23 37.79
N ALA A 391 -46.79 -1.24 37.77
CA ALA A 391 -47.58 -1.16 38.99
C ALA A 391 -47.76 -2.59 39.54
N GLY A 392 -47.38 -2.81 40.80
CA GLY A 392 -47.75 -4.01 41.57
C GLY A 392 -49.27 -4.12 41.68
N SER A 393 -49.86 -5.31 41.77
CA SER A 393 -49.68 -6.35 42.78
C SER A 393 -50.05 -7.70 42.22
#